data_AF-A0A2W6UVP9-F1
#
_entry.id   AF-A0A2W6UVP9-F1
#
_cell.length_a   1.000
_cell.length_b   1.000
_cell.length_c   1.000
_cell.angle_alpha   90.00
_cell.angle_beta   90.00
_cell.angle_gamma   90.00
#
_symmetry.space_group_name_H-M   'P 1'
#
loop_
_entity.id
_entity.type
_entity.pdbx_description
1 polymer ?
#
loop_
_entity_poly.entity_id
_entity_poly.type
_entity_poly.pdbx_seq_one_letter_code
_entity_poly.pdbx_strand_id
1 'polypeptide(L)'
;MTAPDDAELARLQAEAAEAALKLAQAKAALAAAQAEAARSSTGDATSRPPAPAPTESAPTESAPTESAPTESAPTEPESEGPLGPADIAAITKGYTFEGTTLDLGALMNGEPLPSAQIRIPLGMLNRHGLVAGATGTGKTRTLQGLAEQLADKGVPVFAADMKGDLSGMATAGEPSDKLLARTRALGQDWKPEASVVEFFALGGVGKGVPVRATVSGFGPLLLSKVLGLNETQESSLGLVFHYADANGLALVDLSDLRAVLTYLTSDDGKAELKNLGGLSAATAGVILRELITFADGGADVFFGEPEFDVNDFLRTAPDGRGIISLLEVPGVADKPAP
;
A
#
# COMPACT_ATOMS: atom_id res chain seq x y z
N MET A 1 0.65 51.40 -22.16
CA MET A 1 0.92 49.96 -22.08
C MET A 1 -0.40 49.25 -22.33
N THR A 2 -0.68 48.91 -23.59
CA THR A 2 -1.82 48.09 -23.97
C THR A 2 -1.55 46.66 -23.50
N ALA A 3 -2.55 46.03 -22.87
CA ALA A 3 -2.48 44.62 -22.48
C ALA A 3 -2.13 43.75 -23.71
N PRO A 4 -1.34 42.67 -23.55
CA PRO A 4 -1.09 41.76 -24.67
C PRO A 4 -2.42 41.20 -25.18
N ASP A 5 -2.54 41.13 -26.51
CA ASP A 5 -3.70 40.57 -27.21
C ASP A 5 -3.89 39.10 -26.77
N ASP A 6 -5.14 38.67 -26.55
CA ASP A 6 -5.45 37.31 -26.05
C ASP A 6 -4.88 36.22 -26.99
N ALA A 7 -4.74 36.53 -28.28
CA ALA A 7 -4.11 35.66 -29.28
C ALA A 7 -2.59 35.49 -29.08
N GLU A 8 -1.90 36.52 -28.59
CA GLU A 8 -0.46 36.47 -28.32
C GLU A 8 -0.16 35.69 -27.03
N LEU A 9 -1.03 35.82 -26.02
CA LEU A 9 -1.01 34.98 -24.82
C LEU A 9 -1.21 33.49 -25.14
N ALA A 10 -2.18 33.16 -25.98
CA ALA A 10 -2.44 31.78 -26.40
C ALA A 10 -1.24 31.16 -27.15
N ARG A 11 -0.59 31.94 -28.03
CA ARG A 11 0.60 31.47 -28.76
C ARG A 11 1.78 31.22 -27.82
N LEU A 12 2.02 32.12 -26.88
CA LEU A 12 3.08 31.96 -25.87
C LEU A 12 2.84 30.75 -24.97
N GLN A 13 1.58 30.44 -24.63
CA GLN A 13 1.23 29.24 -23.86
C GLN A 13 1.45 27.95 -24.66
N ALA A 14 1.13 27.94 -25.96
CA ALA A 14 1.38 26.79 -26.84
C ALA A 14 2.89 26.54 -27.03
N GLU A 15 3.68 27.59 -27.28
CA GLU A 15 5.15 27.51 -27.37
C GLU A 15 5.77 26.99 -26.05
N ALA A 16 5.24 27.41 -24.89
CA ALA A 16 5.68 26.93 -23.58
C ALA A 16 5.34 25.44 -23.36
N ALA A 17 4.18 24.97 -23.82
CA ALA A 17 3.79 23.56 -23.75
C ALA A 17 4.67 22.67 -24.64
N GLU A 18 4.99 23.11 -25.85
CA GLU A 18 5.90 22.40 -26.76
C GLU A 18 7.32 22.32 -26.18
N ALA A 19 7.80 23.41 -25.57
CA ALA A 19 9.08 23.44 -24.88
C ALA A 19 9.10 22.49 -23.67
N ALA A 20 8.01 22.42 -22.90
CA ALA A 20 7.86 21.48 -21.80
C ALA A 20 7.87 20.02 -22.28
N LEU A 21 7.21 19.71 -23.40
CA LEU A 21 7.23 18.38 -24.02
C LEU A 21 8.65 17.97 -24.45
N LYS A 22 9.41 18.87 -25.09
CA LYS A 22 10.81 18.61 -25.46
C LYS A 22 11.70 18.39 -24.24
N LEU A 23 11.46 19.11 -23.16
CA LEU A 23 12.18 18.92 -21.90
C LEU A 23 11.84 17.57 -21.25
N ALA A 24 10.56 17.18 -21.24
CA ALA A 24 10.09 15.87 -20.77
C ALA A 24 10.76 14.73 -21.55
N GLN A 25 10.80 14.83 -22.89
CA GLN A 25 11.50 13.88 -23.76
C GLN A 25 13.00 13.77 -23.44
N ALA A 26 13.66 14.90 -23.18
CA ALA A 26 15.08 14.90 -22.82
C ALA A 26 15.34 14.26 -21.45
N LYS A 27 14.48 14.51 -20.45
CA LYS A 27 14.54 13.86 -19.14
C LYS A 27 14.30 12.35 -19.25
N ALA A 28 13.30 11.93 -20.02
CA ALA A 28 13.00 10.54 -20.30
C ALA A 28 14.20 9.80 -20.94
N ALA A 29 14.89 10.43 -21.88
CA ALA A 29 16.08 9.85 -22.49
C ALA A 29 17.24 9.70 -21.50
N LEU A 30 17.43 10.67 -20.60
CA LEU A 30 18.43 10.60 -19.53
C LEU A 30 18.11 9.46 -18.55
N ALA A 31 16.85 9.37 -18.14
CA ALA A 31 16.30 8.35 -17.26
C ALA A 31 16.52 6.93 -17.82
N ALA A 32 16.15 6.71 -19.08
CA ALA A 32 16.34 5.43 -19.77
C ALA A 32 17.83 5.02 -19.80
N ALA A 33 18.74 5.97 -20.07
CA ALA A 33 20.17 5.72 -20.05
C ALA A 33 20.70 5.38 -18.64
N GLN A 34 20.17 6.00 -17.59
CA GLN A 34 20.52 5.70 -16.20
C GLN A 34 20.00 4.32 -15.77
N ALA A 35 18.78 3.95 -16.15
CA ALA A 35 18.20 2.64 -15.89
C ALA A 35 18.98 1.52 -16.61
N GLU A 36 19.40 1.74 -17.85
CA GLU A 36 20.23 0.79 -18.61
C GLU A 36 21.63 0.62 -17.98
N ALA A 37 22.23 1.71 -17.47
CA ALA A 37 23.47 1.67 -16.69
C ALA A 37 23.33 0.92 -15.35
N ALA A 38 22.16 1.02 -14.69
CA ALA A 38 21.88 0.28 -13.46
C ALA A 38 21.61 -1.22 -13.70
N ARG A 39 20.99 -1.59 -14.83
CA ARG A 39 20.77 -2.99 -15.21
C ARG A 39 22.05 -3.69 -15.65
N SER A 40 22.95 -2.98 -16.31
CA SER A 40 24.26 -3.52 -16.73
C SER A 40 25.25 -3.70 -15.57
N SER A 41 24.99 -3.12 -14.40
CA SER A 41 25.75 -3.38 -13.16
C SER A 41 25.18 -4.52 -12.30
N THR A 42 24.01 -5.06 -12.63
CA THR A 42 23.28 -6.09 -11.86
C THR A 42 23.03 -7.38 -12.65
N GLY A 43 24.04 -7.82 -13.41
CA GLY A 43 23.96 -9.02 -14.24
C GLY A 43 23.60 -10.33 -13.51
N ASP A 44 22.51 -10.92 -13.98
CA ASP A 44 22.24 -12.35 -14.17
C ASP A 44 21.50 -13.15 -13.08
N ALA A 45 20.16 -13.23 -13.22
CA ALA A 45 19.36 -14.42 -12.92
C ALA A 45 17.91 -14.25 -13.43
N THR A 46 17.63 -14.73 -14.65
CA THR A 46 16.25 -14.93 -15.12
C THR A 46 15.86 -16.40 -15.10
N SER A 47 14.68 -16.69 -14.56
CA SER A 47 13.58 -17.39 -15.28
C SER A 47 12.72 -18.26 -14.34
N ARG A 48 11.44 -17.89 -14.18
CA ARG A 48 10.37 -18.89 -13.97
C ARG A 48 9.00 -18.36 -14.46
N PRO A 49 8.15 -19.18 -15.13
CA PRO A 49 6.91 -18.71 -15.76
C PRO A 49 5.73 -18.60 -14.77
N PRO A 50 4.68 -17.83 -15.10
CA PRO A 50 3.53 -17.58 -14.21
C PRO A 50 2.50 -18.70 -14.22
N ALA A 51 1.84 -18.92 -13.06
CA ALA A 51 0.72 -19.84 -12.87
C ALA A 51 -0.64 -19.15 -13.11
N PRO A 52 -1.70 -19.87 -13.53
CA PRO A 52 -2.94 -19.28 -14.03
C PRO A 52 -3.96 -18.94 -12.94
N ALA A 53 -4.82 -17.96 -13.24
CA ALA A 53 -5.90 -17.44 -12.40
C ALA A 53 -7.12 -18.40 -12.29
N PRO A 54 -7.90 -18.36 -11.19
CA PRO A 54 -9.13 -19.12 -11.08
C PRO A 54 -10.37 -18.30 -11.53
N THR A 55 -11.24 -19.02 -12.25
CA THR A 55 -12.51 -18.59 -12.82
C THR A 55 -13.63 -18.48 -11.77
N GLU A 56 -14.45 -17.45 -11.99
CA GLU A 56 -15.68 -17.11 -11.29
C GLU A 56 -16.84 -18.03 -11.71
N SER A 57 -17.73 -18.39 -10.78
CA SER A 57 -19.02 -19.01 -11.08
C SER A 57 -20.03 -18.67 -9.98
N ALA A 58 -20.98 -17.79 -10.32
CA ALA A 58 -22.20 -17.57 -9.57
C ALA A 58 -23.23 -18.67 -9.85
N PRO A 59 -24.23 -18.83 -8.96
CA PRO A 59 -25.58 -19.12 -9.45
C PRO A 59 -26.68 -18.25 -8.83
N THR A 60 -27.72 -18.10 -9.63
CA THR A 60 -28.92 -17.27 -9.53
C THR A 60 -30.03 -17.91 -8.68
N GLU A 61 -30.67 -17.07 -7.85
CA GLU A 61 -32.12 -16.96 -7.56
C GLU A 61 -32.96 -18.19 -7.16
N SER A 62 -33.60 -18.13 -5.98
CA SER A 62 -35.08 -18.22 -5.78
C SER A 62 -35.43 -18.41 -4.30
N ALA A 63 -36.24 -17.49 -3.74
CA ALA A 63 -36.85 -17.63 -2.42
C ALA A 63 -38.10 -18.53 -2.46
N PRO A 64 -38.42 -19.19 -1.34
CA PRO A 64 -39.77 -19.03 -0.81
C PRO A 64 -39.81 -18.75 0.70
N THR A 65 -40.86 -18.00 1.02
CA THR A 65 -41.33 -17.51 2.32
C THR A 65 -41.67 -18.66 3.27
N GLU A 66 -41.04 -18.69 4.45
CA GLU A 66 -41.56 -19.46 5.59
C GLU A 66 -41.36 -18.67 6.89
N SER A 67 -42.38 -18.76 7.73
CA SER A 67 -42.77 -17.89 8.83
C SER A 67 -41.71 -17.72 9.92
N ALA A 68 -41.54 -16.47 10.36
CA ALA A 68 -40.70 -16.10 11.50
C ALA A 68 -41.22 -16.68 12.83
N PRO A 69 -40.38 -17.35 13.63
CA PRO A 69 -40.49 -17.33 15.07
C PRO A 69 -39.72 -16.12 15.60
N THR A 70 -40.34 -15.41 16.54
CA THR A 70 -39.73 -14.32 17.32
C THR A 70 -38.52 -14.84 18.09
N GLU A 71 -37.32 -14.73 17.51
CA GLU A 71 -36.09 -15.07 18.20
C GLU A 71 -35.75 -13.94 19.17
N SER A 72 -35.84 -14.28 20.46
CA SER A 72 -35.48 -13.41 21.57
C SER A 72 -34.03 -12.97 21.43
N ALA A 73 -33.76 -11.71 21.79
CA ALA A 73 -32.41 -11.16 21.84
C ALA A 73 -31.43 -12.15 22.50
N PRO A 74 -30.20 -12.33 21.98
CA PRO A 74 -29.21 -13.17 22.66
C PRO A 74 -28.97 -12.54 24.03
N THR A 75 -29.37 -13.27 25.06
CA THR A 75 -28.97 -12.99 26.43
C THR A 75 -27.45 -13.16 26.45
N GLU A 76 -26.72 -12.15 26.89
CA GLU A 76 -25.27 -12.26 27.14
C GLU A 76 -25.03 -13.56 27.93
N PRO A 77 -24.19 -14.49 27.47
CA PRO A 77 -23.90 -15.67 28.26
C PRO A 77 -23.22 -15.18 29.54
N GLU A 78 -23.92 -15.33 30.67
CA GLU A 78 -23.31 -15.24 31.99
C GLU A 78 -22.10 -16.18 31.99
N SER A 79 -20.89 -15.64 32.17
CA SER A 79 -19.69 -16.47 32.17
C SER A 79 -19.71 -17.35 33.42
N GLU A 80 -20.11 -18.62 33.27
CA GLU A 80 -20.05 -19.63 34.32
C GLU A 80 -18.59 -19.88 34.71
N GLY A 81 -18.10 -19.10 35.66
CA GLY A 81 -16.88 -19.36 36.43
C GLY A 81 -15.60 -19.65 35.62
N PRO A 82 -14.55 -20.12 36.30
CA PRO A 82 -13.40 -20.67 35.59
C PRO A 82 -13.77 -21.99 34.91
N LEU A 83 -13.33 -22.14 33.66
CA LEU A 83 -13.48 -23.33 32.84
C LEU A 83 -12.93 -24.58 33.53
N GLY A 84 -13.62 -25.70 33.34
CA GLY A 84 -13.19 -26.99 33.86
C GLY A 84 -12.00 -27.59 33.08
N PRO A 85 -11.31 -28.61 33.63
CA PRO A 85 -10.16 -29.23 32.98
C PRO A 85 -10.45 -29.80 31.58
N ALA A 86 -11.66 -30.31 31.35
CA ALA A 86 -12.06 -30.86 30.06
C ALA A 86 -12.15 -29.78 28.97
N ASP A 87 -12.72 -28.61 29.30
CA ASP A 87 -12.87 -27.49 28.37
C ASP A 87 -11.50 -26.88 28.04
N ILE A 88 -10.64 -26.72 29.06
CA ILE A 88 -9.25 -26.28 28.87
C ILE A 88 -8.50 -27.23 27.94
N ALA A 89 -8.66 -28.55 28.12
CA ALA A 89 -8.02 -29.54 27.26
C ALA A 89 -8.55 -29.47 25.81
N ALA A 90 -9.86 -29.26 25.64
CA ALA A 90 -10.47 -29.09 24.33
C ALA A 90 -9.95 -27.83 23.60
N ILE A 91 -9.88 -26.69 24.29
CA ILE A 91 -9.31 -25.44 23.75
C ILE A 91 -7.84 -25.63 23.39
N THR A 92 -7.05 -26.19 24.32
CA THR A 92 -5.61 -26.42 24.09
C THR A 92 -5.39 -27.30 22.87
N LYS A 93 -6.17 -28.38 22.72
CA LYS A 93 -6.12 -29.24 21.54
C LYS A 93 -6.49 -28.47 20.27
N GLY A 94 -7.50 -27.60 20.30
CA GLY A 94 -7.92 -26.79 19.16
C GLY A 94 -6.90 -25.76 18.68
N TYR A 95 -6.04 -25.26 19.58
CA TYR A 95 -4.93 -24.34 19.26
C TYR A 95 -3.57 -25.04 19.16
N THR A 96 -3.55 -26.38 19.15
CA THR A 96 -2.35 -27.16 18.87
C THR A 96 -2.34 -27.53 17.38
N PHE A 97 -1.33 -27.05 16.67
CA PHE A 97 -1.19 -27.25 15.23
C PHE A 97 0.12 -27.95 14.89
N GLU A 98 0.13 -28.69 13.79
CA GLU A 98 1.36 -29.19 13.19
C GLU A 98 2.02 -28.08 12.36
N GLY A 99 3.33 -27.88 12.53
CA GLY A 99 4.10 -26.86 11.80
C GLY A 99 4.27 -25.54 12.55
N THR A 100 4.71 -24.51 11.81
CA THR A 100 5.08 -23.20 12.38
C THR A 100 3.84 -22.38 12.74
N THR A 101 3.84 -21.79 13.94
CA THR A 101 2.73 -20.97 14.47
C THR A 101 3.22 -19.62 14.98
N LEU A 102 2.36 -18.61 14.96
CA LEU A 102 2.50 -17.41 15.78
C LEU A 102 1.83 -17.63 17.14
N ASP A 103 2.48 -17.21 18.21
CA ASP A 103 1.96 -17.21 19.57
C ASP A 103 1.22 -15.89 19.84
N LEU A 104 -0.07 -15.95 20.11
CA LEU A 104 -0.87 -14.78 20.47
C LEU A 104 -0.88 -14.51 21.97
N GLY A 105 -0.80 -15.57 22.77
CA GLY A 105 -0.89 -15.51 24.22
C GLY A 105 -1.37 -16.84 24.80
N ALA A 106 -1.96 -16.77 25.99
CA ALA A 106 -2.46 -17.92 26.73
C ALA A 106 -3.93 -17.74 27.08
N LEU A 107 -4.64 -18.86 27.27
CA LEU A 107 -6.02 -18.85 27.75
C LEU A 107 -6.12 -18.14 29.11
N MET A 108 -7.05 -17.20 29.23
CA MET A 108 -7.40 -16.55 30.49
C MET A 108 -8.48 -17.36 31.20
N ASN A 109 -8.21 -17.85 32.41
CA ASN A 109 -9.18 -18.60 33.21
C ASN A 109 -9.16 -18.14 34.67
N GLY A 110 -9.46 -16.85 34.90
CA GLY A 110 -9.15 -16.12 36.13
C GLY A 110 -7.72 -15.59 36.11
N GLU A 111 -6.74 -16.48 35.97
CA GLU A 111 -5.34 -16.15 35.67
C GLU A 111 -4.94 -16.70 34.29
N PRO A 112 -3.89 -16.15 33.64
CA PRO A 112 -3.37 -16.72 32.41
C PRO A 112 -2.82 -18.13 32.66
N LEU A 113 -3.10 -19.06 31.74
CA LEU A 113 -2.64 -20.46 31.83
C LEU A 113 -1.54 -20.75 30.79
N PRO A 114 -0.24 -20.71 31.16
CA PRO A 114 0.88 -21.00 30.26
C PRO A 114 0.79 -22.35 29.54
N SER A 115 0.11 -23.34 30.13
CA SER A 115 -0.08 -24.66 29.55
C SER A 115 -1.10 -24.69 28.39
N ALA A 116 -1.92 -23.65 28.23
CA ALA A 116 -2.96 -23.54 27.22
C ALA A 116 -2.67 -22.34 26.28
N GLN A 117 -1.70 -22.52 25.40
CA GLN A 117 -1.27 -21.49 24.43
C GLN A 117 -2.30 -21.29 23.32
N ILE A 118 -2.51 -20.03 22.93
CA ILE A 118 -3.37 -19.61 21.82
C ILE A 118 -2.48 -19.20 20.65
N ARG A 119 -2.67 -19.86 19.51
CA ARG A 119 -1.75 -19.79 18.37
C ARG A 119 -2.48 -19.61 17.04
N ILE A 120 -1.79 -19.04 16.05
CA ILE A 120 -2.25 -19.00 14.67
C ILE A 120 -1.25 -19.78 13.81
N PRO A 121 -1.67 -20.79 13.00
CA PRO A 121 -0.80 -21.41 12.01
C PRO A 121 -0.27 -20.37 11.02
N LEU A 122 1.03 -20.36 10.76
CA LEU A 122 1.64 -19.37 9.86
C LEU A 122 0.97 -19.36 8.47
N GLY A 123 0.65 -20.55 7.94
CA GLY A 123 -0.02 -20.70 6.64
C GLY A 123 -1.45 -20.15 6.57
N MET A 124 -2.08 -19.83 7.71
CA MET A 124 -3.41 -19.19 7.75
C MET A 124 -3.34 -17.66 7.65
N LEU A 125 -2.16 -17.06 7.71
CA LEU A 125 -1.97 -15.60 7.61
C LEU A 125 -2.05 -15.07 6.17
N ASN A 126 -2.29 -15.95 5.19
CA ASN A 126 -2.74 -15.57 3.87
C ASN A 126 -4.23 -15.12 3.86
N ARG A 127 -4.90 -15.16 5.02
CA ARG A 127 -6.24 -14.63 5.25
C ARG A 127 -6.14 -13.29 5.98
N HIS A 128 -7.09 -12.40 5.70
CA HIS A 128 -7.16 -11.10 6.37
C HIS A 128 -7.55 -11.26 7.85
N GLY A 129 -7.02 -10.38 8.69
CA GLY A 129 -7.33 -10.29 10.11
C GLY A 129 -7.61 -8.85 10.52
N LEU A 130 -8.39 -8.68 11.60
CA LEU A 130 -8.74 -7.38 12.16
C LEU A 130 -8.35 -7.32 13.64
N VAL A 131 -7.48 -6.38 13.99
CA VAL A 131 -7.16 -6.06 15.40
C VAL A 131 -7.91 -4.79 15.79
N ALA A 132 -8.99 -4.94 16.53
CA ALA A 132 -9.83 -3.84 17.00
C ALA A 132 -9.81 -3.71 18.53
N GLY A 133 -10.09 -2.50 19.03
CA GLY A 133 -10.12 -2.21 20.45
C GLY A 133 -10.02 -0.71 20.74
N ALA A 134 -10.37 -0.29 21.96
CA ALA A 134 -10.24 1.12 22.37
C ALA A 134 -8.77 1.58 22.42
N THR A 135 -8.54 2.88 22.56
CA THR A 135 -7.19 3.42 22.76
C THR A 135 -6.59 2.86 24.06
N GLY A 136 -5.31 2.46 24.02
CA GLY A 136 -4.63 1.90 25.19
C GLY A 136 -4.89 0.41 25.47
N THR A 137 -5.75 -0.28 24.71
CA THR A 137 -6.02 -1.72 24.91
C THR A 137 -4.96 -2.66 24.35
N GLY A 138 -3.86 -2.11 23.80
CA GLY A 138 -2.73 -2.91 23.33
C GLY A 138 -2.71 -3.24 21.84
N LYS A 139 -3.56 -2.62 20.99
CA LYS A 139 -3.57 -2.83 19.53
C LYS A 139 -2.17 -2.78 18.90
N THR A 140 -1.42 -1.72 19.18
CA THR A 140 -0.05 -1.55 18.68
C THR A 140 0.88 -2.66 19.19
N ARG A 141 0.78 -3.05 20.46
CA ARG A 141 1.60 -4.13 21.03
C ARG A 141 1.29 -5.48 20.39
N THR A 142 0.01 -5.74 20.08
CA THR A 142 -0.39 -6.94 19.34
C THR A 142 0.19 -6.92 17.92
N LEU A 143 0.11 -5.80 17.21
CA LEU A 143 0.68 -5.67 15.86
C LEU A 143 2.20 -5.83 15.87
N GLN A 144 2.91 -5.22 16.83
CA GLN A 144 4.35 -5.39 17.02
C GLN A 144 4.71 -6.86 17.22
N GLY A 145 4.08 -7.54 18.18
CA GLY A 145 4.36 -8.95 18.46
C GLY A 145 4.03 -9.88 17.28
N LEU A 146 3.05 -9.54 16.45
CA LEU A 146 2.78 -10.29 15.21
C LEU A 146 3.86 -10.04 14.15
N ALA A 147 4.26 -8.79 13.95
CA ALA A 147 5.27 -8.39 12.97
C ALA A 147 6.65 -8.99 13.30
N GLU A 148 7.08 -8.87 14.57
CA GLU A 148 8.33 -9.44 15.08
C GLU A 148 8.35 -10.96 14.86
N GLN A 149 7.29 -11.67 15.25
CA GLN A 149 7.23 -13.13 15.09
C GLN A 149 7.14 -13.59 13.63
N LEU A 150 6.60 -12.78 12.73
CA LEU A 150 6.60 -13.04 11.28
C LEU A 150 8.02 -12.88 10.72
N ALA A 151 8.68 -11.77 11.06
CA ALA A 151 10.06 -11.49 10.68
C ALA A 151 11.00 -12.60 11.17
N ASP A 152 10.88 -13.05 12.42
CA ASP A 152 11.67 -14.16 12.97
C ASP A 152 11.48 -15.48 12.22
N LYS A 153 10.35 -15.65 11.52
CA LYS A 153 10.05 -16.83 10.68
C LYS A 153 10.41 -16.63 9.22
N GLY A 154 11.17 -15.58 8.90
CA GLY A 154 11.61 -15.28 7.55
C GLY A 154 10.55 -14.65 6.65
N VAL A 155 9.44 -14.15 7.22
CA VAL A 155 8.38 -13.49 6.45
C VAL A 155 8.62 -11.97 6.47
N PRO A 156 8.90 -11.32 5.33
CA PRO A 156 9.00 -9.87 5.26
C PRO A 156 7.65 -9.22 5.63
N VAL A 157 7.69 -8.12 6.37
CA VAL A 157 6.49 -7.43 6.86
C VAL A 157 6.52 -6.00 6.38
N PHE A 158 5.46 -5.57 5.71
CA PHE A 158 5.24 -4.16 5.40
C PHE A 158 4.14 -3.60 6.31
N ALA A 159 4.40 -2.44 6.92
CA ALA A 159 3.40 -1.74 7.72
C ALA A 159 3.47 -0.21 7.51
N ALA A 160 2.31 0.42 7.37
CA ALA A 160 2.19 1.87 7.41
C ALA A 160 2.17 2.34 8.87
N ASP A 161 3.19 3.09 9.29
CA ASP A 161 3.32 3.61 10.65
C ASP A 161 2.88 5.07 10.69
N MET A 162 1.57 5.27 10.86
CA MET A 162 0.97 6.61 10.91
C MET A 162 1.36 7.42 12.16
N LYS A 163 1.72 6.75 13.26
CA LYS A 163 1.97 7.40 14.57
C LYS A 163 3.42 7.32 15.04
N GLY A 164 4.28 6.62 14.29
CA GLY A 164 5.62 6.28 14.74
C GLY A 164 5.64 5.22 15.84
N ASP A 165 4.50 4.57 16.11
CA ASP A 165 4.32 3.65 17.22
C ASP A 165 5.03 2.30 16.97
N LEU A 166 5.32 1.95 15.72
CA LEU A 166 5.97 0.69 15.33
C LEU A 166 7.48 0.82 15.19
N SER A 167 7.98 2.04 14.98
CA SER A 167 9.43 2.33 14.83
C SER A 167 10.32 1.77 15.95
N GLY A 168 9.78 1.63 17.16
CA GLY A 168 10.50 1.08 18.32
C GLY A 168 10.99 -0.37 18.14
N MET A 169 10.43 -1.15 17.21
CA MET A 169 10.88 -2.53 16.93
C MET A 169 12.32 -2.61 16.42
N ALA A 170 12.88 -1.49 15.93
CA ALA A 170 14.26 -1.39 15.49
C ALA A 170 15.27 -1.34 16.65
N THR A 171 14.80 -1.23 17.89
CA THR A 171 15.65 -1.14 19.09
C THR A 171 15.28 -2.24 20.06
N ALA A 172 16.29 -2.91 20.63
CA ALA A 172 16.08 -3.92 21.65
C ALA A 172 15.37 -3.28 22.86
N GLY A 173 14.25 -3.87 23.28
CA GLY A 173 13.48 -3.34 24.41
C GLY A 173 14.22 -3.44 25.74
N GLU A 174 13.93 -2.53 26.66
CA GLU A 174 14.44 -2.60 28.02
C GLU A 174 13.52 -3.45 28.92
N PRO A 175 14.08 -4.32 29.78
CA PRO A 175 13.27 -5.08 30.73
C PRO A 175 12.60 -4.15 31.74
N SER A 176 11.37 -4.47 32.12
CA SER A 176 10.69 -3.88 33.28
C SER A 176 9.97 -4.98 34.06
N ASP A 177 9.81 -4.79 35.37
CA ASP A 177 9.13 -5.79 36.23
C ASP A 177 7.73 -6.13 35.70
N LYS A 178 6.99 -5.14 35.20
CA LYS A 178 5.66 -5.32 34.62
C LYS A 178 5.70 -6.16 33.33
N LEU A 179 6.67 -5.93 32.45
CA LEU A 179 6.85 -6.69 31.21
C LEU A 179 7.25 -8.13 31.50
N LEU A 180 8.25 -8.33 32.37
CA LEU A 180 8.75 -9.64 32.75
C LEU A 180 7.70 -10.47 33.50
N ALA A 181 6.92 -9.85 34.39
CA ALA A 181 5.81 -10.53 35.06
C ALA A 181 4.75 -10.98 34.06
N ARG A 182 4.36 -10.13 33.11
CA ARG A 182 3.36 -10.46 32.09
C ARG A 182 3.82 -11.57 31.16
N THR A 183 5.03 -11.47 30.61
CA THR A 183 5.56 -12.47 29.66
C THR A 183 5.74 -13.82 30.35
N ARG A 184 6.26 -13.84 31.58
CA ARG A 184 6.35 -15.06 32.39
C ARG A 184 4.98 -15.67 32.69
N ALA A 185 3.97 -14.85 33.01
CA ALA A 185 2.60 -15.32 33.23
C ALA A 185 1.96 -15.91 31.96
N LEU A 186 2.37 -15.46 30.77
CA LEU A 186 1.93 -16.02 29.49
C LEU A 186 2.75 -17.24 29.06
N GLY A 187 3.82 -17.60 29.77
CA GLY A 187 4.74 -18.67 29.39
C GLY A 187 5.73 -18.28 28.28
N GLN A 188 5.97 -16.98 28.08
CA GLN A 188 6.88 -16.44 27.07
C GLN A 188 8.27 -16.19 27.67
N ASP A 189 9.32 -16.68 27.01
CA ASP A 189 10.72 -16.37 27.32
C ASP A 189 11.13 -15.07 26.60
N TRP A 190 10.75 -13.93 27.20
CA TRP A 190 11.03 -12.63 26.60
C TRP A 190 12.53 -12.31 26.61
N LYS A 191 13.04 -11.87 25.46
CA LYS A 191 14.42 -11.43 25.28
C LYS A 191 14.45 -10.03 24.68
N PRO A 192 15.40 -9.18 25.10
CA PRO A 192 15.60 -7.87 24.49
C PRO A 192 16.27 -8.06 23.12
N GLU A 193 15.48 -8.17 22.07
CA GLU A 193 15.96 -8.33 20.70
C GLU A 193 15.35 -7.26 19.79
N ALA A 194 16.16 -6.75 18.86
CA ALA A 194 15.70 -5.83 17.83
C ALA A 194 15.36 -6.61 16.55
N SER A 195 14.26 -6.22 15.89
CA SER A 195 13.97 -6.67 14.54
C SER A 195 14.85 -5.95 13.52
N VAL A 196 15.03 -6.55 12.35
CA VAL A 196 15.63 -5.87 11.20
C VAL A 196 14.57 -4.97 10.58
N VAL A 197 14.70 -3.65 10.77
CA VAL A 197 13.72 -2.67 10.33
C VAL A 197 14.33 -1.72 9.30
N GLU A 198 13.61 -1.48 8.23
CA GLU A 198 13.91 -0.43 7.25
C GLU A 198 12.81 0.63 7.25
N PHE A 199 13.22 1.90 7.19
CA PHE A 199 12.31 3.04 7.27
C PHE A 199 12.13 3.67 5.90
N PHE A 200 10.89 3.86 5.50
CA PHE A 200 10.48 4.41 4.23
C PHE A 200 9.65 5.67 4.43
N ALA A 201 9.70 6.58 3.47
CA ALA A 201 8.93 7.82 3.49
C ALA A 201 8.26 8.04 2.14
N LEU A 202 6.95 8.31 2.14
CA LEU A 202 6.20 8.51 0.91
C LEU A 202 6.62 9.80 0.21
N GLY A 203 7.10 9.70 -1.03
CA GLY A 203 7.56 10.86 -1.82
C GLY A 203 8.72 11.64 -1.19
N GLY A 204 9.43 11.05 -0.23
CA GLY A 204 10.52 11.70 0.50
C GLY A 204 10.06 12.72 1.55
N VAL A 205 8.76 12.77 1.88
CA VAL A 205 8.25 13.56 3.00
C VAL A 205 8.39 12.72 4.27
N GLY A 206 9.24 13.17 5.20
CA GLY A 206 9.49 12.47 6.47
C GLY A 206 10.94 11.98 6.59
N LYS A 207 11.15 10.94 7.39
CA LYS A 207 12.44 10.33 7.70
C LYS A 207 12.45 8.89 7.22
N GLY A 208 13.06 8.65 6.07
CA GLY A 208 13.22 7.31 5.53
C GLY A 208 13.72 7.32 4.09
N VAL A 209 13.89 6.14 3.53
CA VAL A 209 14.16 5.95 2.10
C VAL A 209 12.93 6.42 1.32
N PRO A 210 13.07 7.37 0.38
CA PRO A 210 11.94 7.85 -0.41
C PRO A 210 11.33 6.72 -1.25
N VAL A 211 10.03 6.51 -1.11
CA VAL A 211 9.24 5.64 -2.01
C VAL A 211 8.56 6.52 -3.04
N ARG A 212 8.86 6.26 -4.31
CA ARG A 212 8.33 6.99 -5.48
C ARG A 212 7.85 6.02 -6.55
N ALA A 213 6.99 6.49 -7.42
CA ALA A 213 6.60 5.80 -8.65
C ALA A 213 6.66 6.76 -9.83
N THR A 214 6.95 6.28 -11.04
CA THR A 214 6.71 7.11 -12.23
C THR A 214 5.22 7.16 -12.54
N VAL A 215 4.75 8.21 -13.22
CA VAL A 215 3.34 8.25 -13.68
C VAL A 215 3.05 7.08 -14.63
N SER A 216 3.99 6.76 -15.52
CA SER A 216 3.93 5.57 -16.38
C SER A 216 3.82 4.26 -15.57
N GLY A 217 4.64 4.08 -14.53
CA GLY A 217 4.63 2.89 -13.67
C GLY A 217 3.36 2.77 -12.82
N PHE A 218 2.81 3.90 -12.37
CA PHE A 218 1.54 3.95 -11.63
C PHE A 218 0.34 3.61 -12.52
N GLY A 219 0.40 4.05 -13.78
CA GLY A 219 -0.56 3.69 -14.82
C GLY A 219 -1.92 4.42 -14.73
N PRO A 220 -2.72 4.37 -15.81
CA PRO A 220 -3.95 5.16 -15.93
C PRO A 220 -5.07 4.67 -14.99
N LEU A 221 -5.13 3.38 -14.68
CA LEU A 221 -6.19 2.79 -13.85
C LEU A 221 -6.08 3.24 -12.39
N LEU A 222 -4.89 3.11 -11.79
CA LEU A 222 -4.68 3.55 -10.41
C LEU A 222 -4.78 5.06 -10.30
N LEU A 223 -4.21 5.79 -11.27
CA LEU A 223 -4.28 7.24 -11.29
C LEU A 223 -5.75 7.73 -11.39
N SER A 224 -6.58 7.08 -12.20
CA SER A 224 -8.01 7.40 -12.31
C SER A 224 -8.75 7.22 -10.99
N LYS A 225 -8.47 6.13 -10.26
CA LYS A 225 -9.07 5.88 -8.94
C LYS A 225 -8.67 6.92 -7.91
N VAL A 226 -7.39 7.29 -7.88
CA VAL A 226 -6.87 8.29 -6.93
C VAL A 226 -7.40 9.69 -7.24
N LEU A 227 -7.55 10.02 -8.51
CA LEU A 227 -8.12 11.30 -8.96
C LEU A 227 -9.66 11.34 -8.90
N GLY A 228 -10.33 10.24 -8.50
CA GLY A 228 -11.79 10.17 -8.44
C GLY A 228 -12.47 10.29 -9.81
N LEU A 229 -11.80 9.85 -10.88
CA LEU A 229 -12.33 9.93 -12.24
C LEU A 229 -13.45 8.90 -12.47
N ASN A 230 -14.43 9.28 -13.30
CA ASN A 230 -15.46 8.35 -13.76
C ASN A 230 -14.98 7.47 -14.93
N GLU A 231 -15.75 6.47 -15.32
CA GLU A 231 -15.40 5.51 -16.39
C GLU A 231 -15.03 6.17 -17.73
N THR A 232 -15.69 7.27 -18.09
CA THR A 232 -15.39 8.00 -19.34
C THR A 232 -14.06 8.75 -19.26
N GLN A 233 -13.77 9.36 -18.11
CA GLN A 233 -12.50 10.04 -17.84
C GLN A 233 -11.35 9.04 -17.71
N GLU A 234 -11.58 7.89 -17.07
CA GLU A 234 -10.61 6.79 -17.00
C GLU A 234 -10.24 6.28 -18.39
N SER A 235 -11.24 5.98 -19.23
CA SER A 235 -11.02 5.57 -20.62
C SER A 235 -10.24 6.63 -21.40
N SER A 236 -10.59 7.90 -21.20
CA SER A 236 -9.87 9.03 -21.82
C SER A 236 -8.43 9.15 -21.35
N LEU A 237 -8.17 8.94 -20.05
CA LEU A 237 -6.82 8.94 -19.50
C LEU A 237 -6.01 7.76 -20.05
N GLY A 238 -6.65 6.59 -20.22
CA GLY A 238 -6.05 5.43 -20.87
C GLY A 238 -5.57 5.74 -22.30
N LEU A 239 -6.35 6.48 -23.08
CA LEU A 239 -5.95 6.91 -24.43
C LEU A 239 -4.73 7.84 -24.42
N VAL A 240 -4.63 8.72 -23.43
CA VAL A 240 -3.49 9.63 -23.26
C VAL A 240 -2.22 8.85 -22.93
N PHE A 241 -2.31 7.87 -22.04
CA PHE A 241 -1.19 6.97 -21.74
C PHE A 241 -0.79 6.15 -22.97
N HIS A 242 -1.76 5.60 -23.71
CA HIS A 242 -1.48 4.87 -24.94
C HIS A 242 -0.76 5.74 -25.98
N TYR A 243 -1.17 7.00 -26.12
CA TYR A 243 -0.49 7.97 -26.98
C TYR A 243 0.95 8.20 -26.51
N ALA A 244 1.17 8.39 -25.20
CA ALA A 244 2.51 8.59 -24.64
C ALA A 244 3.43 7.40 -24.92
N ASP A 245 2.95 6.17 -24.68
CA ASP A 245 3.69 4.94 -24.94
C ASP A 245 4.02 4.78 -26.44
N ALA A 246 3.05 5.02 -27.32
CA ALA A 246 3.23 4.90 -28.77
C ALA A 246 4.26 5.90 -29.34
N ASN A 247 4.45 7.03 -28.67
CA ASN A 247 5.39 8.08 -29.06
C ASN A 247 6.68 8.09 -28.22
N GLY A 248 6.89 7.11 -27.33
CA GLY A 248 8.07 7.02 -26.47
C GLY A 248 8.19 8.17 -25.47
N LEU A 249 7.06 8.75 -25.06
CA LEU A 249 7.01 9.82 -24.06
C LEU A 249 6.92 9.16 -22.69
N ALA A 250 8.05 9.08 -21.97
CA ALA A 250 8.01 8.61 -20.59
C ALA A 250 7.31 9.65 -19.71
N LEU A 251 6.28 9.23 -18.98
CA LEU A 251 5.58 10.07 -18.02
C LEU A 251 6.24 9.83 -16.65
N VAL A 252 7.20 10.67 -16.30
CA VAL A 252 7.95 10.52 -15.06
C VAL A 252 7.15 11.14 -13.91
N ASP A 253 6.70 12.37 -14.09
CA ASP A 253 5.96 13.13 -13.08
C ASP A 253 4.59 13.66 -13.58
N LEU A 254 3.84 14.32 -12.69
CA LEU A 254 2.51 14.86 -13.04
C LEU A 254 2.60 15.99 -14.08
N SER A 255 3.73 16.69 -14.17
CA SER A 255 3.93 17.76 -15.14
C SER A 255 4.05 17.22 -16.57
N ASP A 256 4.65 16.04 -16.74
CA ASP A 256 4.74 15.36 -18.03
C ASP A 256 3.35 14.97 -18.55
N LEU A 257 2.53 14.33 -17.71
CA LEU A 257 1.15 13.96 -18.07
C LEU A 257 0.30 15.20 -18.39
N ARG A 258 0.45 16.29 -17.62
CA ARG A 258 -0.21 17.56 -17.93
C ARG A 258 0.22 18.10 -19.29
N ALA A 259 1.52 18.06 -19.60
CA ALA A 259 2.03 18.53 -20.88
C ALA A 259 1.45 17.73 -22.06
N VAL A 260 1.36 16.40 -21.94
CA VAL A 260 0.73 15.55 -22.96
C VAL A 260 -0.76 15.87 -23.13
N LEU A 261 -1.51 16.02 -22.02
CA LEU A 261 -2.92 16.43 -22.07
C LEU A 261 -3.12 17.80 -22.74
N THR A 262 -2.28 18.78 -22.40
CA THR A 262 -2.31 20.12 -22.99
C THR A 262 -1.97 20.08 -24.48
N TYR A 263 -0.98 19.30 -24.87
CA TYR A 263 -0.61 19.12 -26.27
C TYR A 263 -1.76 18.48 -27.07
N LEU A 264 -2.33 17.38 -26.60
CA LEU A 264 -3.42 16.67 -27.28
C LEU A 264 -4.71 17.50 -27.40
N THR A 265 -4.87 18.52 -26.56
CA THR A 265 -6.00 19.47 -26.60
C THR A 265 -5.69 20.79 -27.30
N SER A 266 -4.45 20.98 -27.75
CA SER A 266 -4.02 22.11 -28.59
C SER A 266 -4.43 21.92 -30.05
N ASP A 267 -4.32 22.97 -30.86
CA ASP A 267 -4.64 22.87 -32.29
C ASP A 267 -3.68 21.95 -33.06
N ASP A 268 -2.43 21.84 -32.60
CA ASP A 268 -1.42 20.97 -33.21
C ASP A 268 -1.67 19.49 -32.87
N GLY A 269 -2.01 19.16 -31.62
CA GLY A 269 -2.19 17.78 -31.16
C GLY A 269 -3.59 17.18 -31.38
N LYS A 270 -4.62 18.02 -31.59
CA LYS A 270 -6.02 17.54 -31.80
C LYS A 270 -6.16 16.57 -32.97
N ALA A 271 -5.34 16.72 -34.01
CA ALA A 271 -5.38 15.84 -35.18
C ALA A 271 -4.89 14.42 -34.83
N GLU A 272 -3.87 14.31 -33.99
CA GLU A 272 -3.30 13.03 -33.56
C GLU A 272 -4.28 12.26 -32.67
N LEU A 273 -4.98 12.97 -31.80
CA LEU A 273 -5.97 12.42 -30.89
C LEU A 273 -7.22 11.87 -31.57
N LYS A 274 -7.63 12.45 -32.72
CA LYS A 274 -8.78 11.96 -33.50
C LYS A 274 -8.61 10.52 -33.98
N ASN A 275 -7.38 10.10 -34.24
CA ASN A 275 -7.08 8.74 -34.72
C ASN A 275 -7.18 7.68 -33.61
N LEU A 276 -7.18 8.11 -32.33
CA LEU A 276 -7.16 7.23 -31.16
C LEU A 276 -8.54 7.06 -30.50
N GLY A 277 -9.61 7.58 -31.10
CA GLY A 277 -10.98 7.49 -30.54
C GLY A 277 -11.47 8.78 -29.87
N GLY A 278 -10.62 9.81 -29.81
CA GLY A 278 -10.98 11.17 -29.42
C GLY A 278 -11.13 11.38 -27.91
N LEU A 279 -10.51 12.45 -27.42
CA LEU A 279 -10.68 12.99 -26.07
C LEU A 279 -11.35 14.36 -26.18
N SER A 280 -12.49 14.54 -25.50
CA SER A 280 -13.21 15.82 -25.54
C SER A 280 -12.45 16.89 -24.75
N ALA A 281 -12.49 18.14 -25.20
CA ALA A 281 -11.88 19.26 -24.47
C ALA A 281 -12.46 19.41 -23.04
N ALA A 282 -13.74 19.11 -22.88
CA ALA A 282 -14.39 19.12 -21.57
C ALA A 282 -13.81 18.05 -20.63
N THR A 283 -13.66 16.81 -21.11
CA THR A 283 -13.10 15.71 -20.33
C THR A 283 -11.65 15.98 -19.95
N ALA A 284 -10.83 16.44 -20.91
CA ALA A 284 -9.44 16.81 -20.64
C ALA A 284 -9.33 17.96 -19.62
N GLY A 285 -10.21 18.95 -19.70
CA GLY A 285 -10.27 20.05 -18.73
C GLY A 285 -10.67 19.62 -17.32
N VAL A 286 -11.44 18.53 -17.17
CA VAL A 286 -11.69 17.94 -15.84
C VAL A 286 -10.42 17.26 -15.33
N ILE A 287 -9.82 16.37 -16.13
CA ILE A 287 -8.60 15.63 -15.75
C ILE A 287 -7.47 16.59 -15.37
N LEU A 288 -7.25 17.66 -16.15
CA LEU A 288 -6.23 18.67 -15.85
C LEU A 288 -6.47 19.38 -14.51
N ARG A 289 -7.72 19.68 -14.15
CA ARG A 289 -8.05 20.30 -12.86
C ARG A 289 -7.83 19.35 -11.69
N GLU A 290 -8.21 18.09 -11.84
CA GLU A 290 -7.94 17.07 -10.82
C GLU A 290 -6.44 16.87 -10.63
N LEU A 291 -5.65 16.81 -11.72
CA LEU A 291 -4.19 16.72 -11.65
C LEU A 291 -3.55 17.91 -10.93
N ILE A 292 -4.00 19.14 -11.22
CA ILE A 292 -3.52 20.35 -10.53
C ILE A 292 -3.85 20.28 -9.03
N THR A 293 -5.09 19.94 -8.70
CA THR A 293 -5.55 19.85 -7.30
C THR A 293 -4.78 18.77 -6.53
N PHE A 294 -4.51 17.64 -7.18
CA PHE A 294 -3.72 16.55 -6.63
C PHE A 294 -2.26 16.93 -6.39
N ALA A 295 -1.64 17.62 -7.36
CA ALA A 295 -0.28 18.15 -7.22
C ALA A 295 -0.19 19.21 -6.10
N ASP A 296 -1.13 20.16 -6.03
CA ASP A 296 -1.22 21.18 -4.98
C ASP A 296 -1.44 20.57 -3.59
N GLY A 297 -2.07 19.39 -3.53
CA GLY A 297 -2.20 18.56 -2.34
C GLY A 297 -0.87 17.98 -1.84
N GLY A 298 0.21 18.10 -2.63
CA GLY A 298 1.53 17.59 -2.32
C GLY A 298 1.84 16.22 -2.95
N ALA A 299 0.98 15.70 -3.84
CA ALA A 299 1.21 14.40 -4.46
C ALA A 299 2.37 14.38 -5.46
N ASP A 300 2.79 15.55 -5.97
CA ASP A 300 3.85 15.66 -6.96
C ASP A 300 5.19 15.07 -6.47
N VAL A 301 5.46 15.14 -5.16
CA VAL A 301 6.69 14.60 -4.56
C VAL A 301 6.76 13.06 -4.58
N PHE A 302 5.61 12.39 -4.72
CA PHE A 302 5.53 10.93 -4.87
C PHE A 302 5.92 10.47 -6.27
N PHE A 303 5.69 11.31 -7.29
CA PHE A 303 5.97 10.93 -8.66
C PHE A 303 7.38 11.33 -9.08
N GLY A 304 8.10 10.37 -9.67
CA GLY A 304 9.41 10.61 -10.25
C GLY A 304 10.38 9.47 -10.03
N GLU A 305 11.66 9.77 -10.26
CA GLU A 305 12.75 8.78 -10.21
C GLU A 305 13.65 8.97 -8.98
N PRO A 306 14.35 7.89 -8.55
CA PRO A 306 14.20 6.51 -9.02
C PRO A 306 12.86 5.90 -8.58
N GLU A 307 12.23 5.12 -9.46
CA GLU A 307 11.03 4.35 -9.12
C GLU A 307 11.38 3.22 -8.15
N PHE A 308 10.52 3.02 -7.15
CA PHE A 308 10.72 2.00 -6.14
C PHE A 308 10.37 0.60 -6.67
N ASP A 309 11.26 -0.37 -6.48
CA ASP A 309 10.98 -1.77 -6.81
C ASP A 309 10.26 -2.45 -5.64
N VAL A 310 9.02 -2.90 -5.86
CA VAL A 310 8.22 -3.61 -4.84
C VAL A 310 8.92 -4.86 -4.31
N ASN A 311 9.80 -5.48 -5.09
CA ASN A 311 10.59 -6.62 -4.64
C ASN A 311 11.53 -6.27 -3.47
N ASP A 312 11.87 -4.99 -3.29
CA ASP A 312 12.68 -4.54 -2.16
C ASP A 312 11.98 -4.77 -0.81
N PHE A 313 10.65 -4.78 -0.77
CA PHE A 313 9.86 -5.13 0.43
C PHE A 313 9.80 -6.64 0.71
N LEU A 314 10.21 -7.48 -0.24
CA LEU A 314 10.13 -8.94 -0.12
C LEU A 314 11.47 -9.56 0.32
N ARG A 315 12.46 -8.72 0.65
CA ARG A 315 13.80 -9.16 1.02
C ARG A 315 13.86 -9.73 2.44
N THR A 316 14.82 -10.61 2.65
CA THR A 316 15.23 -11.13 3.96
C THR A 316 16.61 -10.61 4.32
N ALA A 317 16.88 -10.49 5.61
CA ALA A 317 18.18 -10.12 6.14
C ALA A 317 19.19 -11.28 5.98
N PRO A 318 20.51 -11.02 6.05
CA PRO A 318 21.54 -12.05 5.92
C PRO A 318 21.45 -13.19 6.95
N ASP A 319 20.80 -12.94 8.09
CA ASP A 319 20.55 -13.93 9.14
C ASP A 319 19.30 -14.79 8.90
N GLY A 320 18.59 -14.56 7.78
CA GLY A 320 17.39 -15.28 7.37
C GLY A 320 16.07 -14.70 7.89
N ARG A 321 16.10 -13.66 8.74
CA ARG A 321 14.89 -13.00 9.21
C ARG A 321 14.24 -12.15 8.10
N GLY A 322 12.93 -12.05 8.11
CA GLY A 322 12.19 -11.12 7.26
C GLY A 322 12.52 -9.67 7.66
N ILE A 323 12.63 -8.78 6.68
CA ILE A 323 12.80 -7.35 6.95
C ILE A 323 11.43 -6.74 7.24
N ILE A 324 11.34 -5.94 8.30
CA ILE A 324 10.15 -5.13 8.60
C ILE A 324 10.32 -3.75 7.94
N SER A 325 9.54 -3.51 6.89
CA SER A 325 9.49 -2.25 6.16
C SER A 325 8.41 -1.36 6.75
N LEU A 326 8.83 -0.28 7.41
CA LEU A 326 7.92 0.70 8.01
C LEU A 326 7.81 1.93 7.11
N LEU A 327 6.64 2.13 6.51
CA LEU A 327 6.34 3.33 5.75
C LEU A 327 5.80 4.41 6.69
N GLU A 328 6.57 5.48 6.86
CA GLU A 328 6.10 6.70 7.49
C GLU A 328 5.09 7.37 6.54
N VAL A 329 3.92 7.69 7.08
CA VAL A 329 2.86 8.40 6.35
C VAL A 329 2.52 9.68 7.11
N PRO A 330 3.45 10.66 7.16
CA PRO A 330 3.25 11.87 7.94
C PRO A 330 2.12 12.71 7.35
N GLY A 331 1.24 13.25 8.19
CA GLY A 331 0.20 14.20 7.78
C GLY A 331 -1.07 13.62 7.13
N VAL A 332 -1.16 12.31 6.86
CA VAL A 332 -2.44 11.68 6.43
C VAL A 332 -3.50 11.74 7.53
N ALA A 333 -3.08 11.76 8.80
CA ALA A 333 -3.99 12.02 9.92
C ALA A 333 -4.47 13.49 9.96
N ASP A 334 -3.68 14.44 9.46
CA ASP A 334 -3.95 15.88 9.50
C ASP A 334 -4.67 16.39 8.24
N LYS A 335 -4.59 15.62 7.13
CA LYS A 335 -5.29 15.86 5.88
C LYS A 335 -5.95 14.55 5.40
N PRO A 336 -7.05 14.10 6.03
CA PRO A 336 -7.84 13.05 5.41
C PRO A 336 -8.28 13.56 4.03
N ALA A 337 -8.00 12.78 2.99
CA ALA A 337 -8.50 13.07 1.65
C ALA A 337 -10.03 13.28 1.74
N PRO A 338 -10.59 14.25 0.99
CA PRO A 338 -12.02 14.50 0.98
C PRO A 338 -12.84 13.29 0.51
#